data_AF-A0A6P1DW49-F1
#
_entry.id   AF-A0A6P1DW49-F1
#
_cell.length_a   1.000
_cell.length_b   1.000
_cell.length_c   1.000
_cell.angle_alpha   90.00
_cell.angle_beta   90.00
_cell.angle_gamma   90.00
#
_symmetry.space_group_name_H-M   'P 1'
#
loop_
_entity.id
_entity.type
_entity.pdbx_description
1 polymer ?
#
loop_
_entity_poly.entity_id
_entity_poly.type
_entity_poly.pdbx_seq_one_letter_code
_entity_poly.pdbx_strand_id
1 'polypeptide(L)'
;MSGAFRIYRYHHPDGRAKDWAWREDPGRTLTVRWGPAGRLAQRKTYPASALGRIGQTLQQKLRKGYVLLGEHRLDDQGRLLEPVLASTPGIPGVDVSPAIDLSEVETGIADDWF
;
A
#
# COMPACT_ATOMS: atom_id res chain seq x y z
N MET A 1 -15.59 11.34 7.68
CA MET A 1 -14.45 10.40 7.74
C MET A 1 -13.91 10.21 6.33
N SER A 2 -12.63 10.47 6.11
CA SER A 2 -11.96 10.26 4.82
C SER A 2 -11.82 8.76 4.56
N GLY A 3 -12.22 8.29 3.37
CA GLY A 3 -12.14 6.87 3.00
C GLY A 3 -10.70 6.35 2.91
N ALA A 4 -10.55 5.02 2.97
CA ALA A 4 -9.26 4.36 2.76
C ALA A 4 -8.79 4.49 1.30
N PHE A 5 -7.48 4.51 1.10
CA PHE A 5 -6.83 4.52 -0.20
C PHE A 5 -6.39 3.12 -0.58
N ARG A 6 -6.62 2.72 -1.83
CA ARG A 6 -5.97 1.53 -2.41
C ARG A 6 -4.56 1.91 -2.81
N ILE A 7 -3.56 1.36 -2.13
CA ILE A 7 -2.14 1.67 -2.34
C ILE A 7 -1.50 0.60 -3.20
N TYR A 8 -0.74 1.03 -4.19
CA TYR A 8 0.04 0.19 -5.07
C TYR A 8 1.50 0.61 -5.02
N ARG A 9 2.42 -0.36 -4.92
CA ARG A 9 3.85 -0.12 -4.84
C ARG A 9 4.58 -0.66 -6.04
N TYR A 10 5.54 0.11 -6.53
CA TYR A 10 6.51 -0.31 -7.53
C TYR A 10 7.90 -0.30 -6.92
N HIS A 11 8.62 -1.41 -7.09
CA HIS A 11 10.02 -1.52 -6.71
C HIS A 11 10.91 -1.25 -7.92
N HIS A 12 11.83 -0.32 -7.76
CA HIS A 12 12.86 -0.05 -8.74
C HIS A 12 14.02 -1.04 -8.55
N PRO A 13 14.79 -1.35 -9.62
CA PRO A 13 15.97 -2.20 -9.52
C PRO A 13 17.06 -1.66 -8.59
N ASP A 14 17.07 -0.34 -8.33
CA ASP A 14 18.00 0.33 -7.42
C ASP A 14 17.61 0.22 -5.93
N GLY A 15 16.61 -0.61 -5.61
CA GLY A 15 16.10 -0.82 -4.26
C GLY A 15 15.12 0.26 -3.78
N ARG A 16 14.91 1.34 -4.55
CA ARG A 16 13.90 2.36 -4.21
C ARG A 16 12.50 1.84 -4.49
N ALA A 17 11.51 2.40 -3.79
CA ALA A 17 10.12 2.09 -4.05
C ALA A 17 9.26 3.35 -4.16
N LYS A 18 8.21 3.25 -4.96
CA LYS A 18 7.26 4.32 -5.23
C LYS A 18 5.84 3.83 -5.00
N ASP A 19 5.09 4.61 -4.24
CA ASP A 19 3.69 4.35 -3.97
C ASP A 19 2.80 5.22 -4.87
N TRP A 20 1.72 4.61 -5.34
CA TRP A 20 0.63 5.27 -6.01
C TRP A 20 -0.68 4.79 -5.40
N ALA A 21 -1.54 5.72 -5.04
CA ALA A 21 -2.78 5.39 -4.38
C ALA A 21 -3.94 6.19 -4.95
N TRP A 22 -5.13 5.63 -4.84
CA TRP A 22 -6.35 6.35 -5.18
C TRP A 22 -7.51 5.93 -4.29
N ARG A 23 -8.51 6.80 -4.18
CA ARG A 23 -9.79 6.51 -3.53
C ARG A 23 -10.91 7.29 -4.19
N GLU A 24 -12.13 6.87 -3.88
CA GLU A 24 -13.35 7.62 -4.14
C GLU A 24 -13.72 8.40 -2.87
N ASP A 25 -13.91 9.70 -3.01
CA ASP A 25 -14.30 10.59 -1.92
C ASP A 25 -15.83 10.77 -1.87
N PRO A 26 -16.41 11.01 -0.67
CA PRO A 26 -17.79 11.45 -0.54
C PRO A 26 -18.02 12.72 -1.38
N GLY A 27 -19.09 12.75 -2.16
CA GLY A 27 -19.35 13.85 -3.12
C GLY A 27 -18.87 13.58 -4.55
N ARG A 28 -18.63 12.31 -4.91
CA ARG A 28 -18.33 11.87 -6.29
C ARG A 28 -17.08 12.57 -6.86
N THR A 29 -16.04 12.66 -6.06
CA THR A 29 -14.70 13.02 -6.54
C THR A 29 -13.73 11.87 -6.30
N LEU A 30 -12.61 11.87 -7.00
CA LEU A 30 -11.58 10.85 -6.90
C LEU A 30 -10.29 11.53 -6.47
N THR A 31 -9.66 11.04 -5.42
CA THR A 31 -8.35 11.54 -5.00
C THR A 31 -7.29 10.51 -5.33
N VAL A 32 -6.25 10.96 -6.03
CA VAL A 32 -5.05 10.19 -6.33
C VAL A 32 -3.88 10.80 -5.58
N ARG A 33 -3.06 9.98 -4.92
CA ARG A 33 -1.82 10.40 -4.28
C ARG A 33 -0.64 9.57 -4.77
N TRP A 34 0.56 10.13 -4.74
CA TRP A 34 1.77 9.41 -5.11
C TRP A 34 3.02 10.00 -4.47
N GLY A 35 4.08 9.20 -4.42
CA GLY A 35 5.37 9.61 -3.87
C GLY A 35 6.27 8.42 -3.59
N PRO A 36 7.41 8.64 -2.92
CA PRO A 36 8.24 7.56 -2.39
C PRO A 36 7.42 6.63 -1.49
N ALA A 37 7.85 5.37 -1.39
CA ALA A 37 7.24 4.40 -0.50
C ALA A 37 7.10 4.94 0.92
N GLY A 38 5.90 4.84 1.50
CA GLY A 38 5.60 5.34 2.84
C GLY A 38 5.23 6.84 2.92
N ARG A 39 5.42 7.62 1.85
CA ARG A 39 5.14 9.08 1.84
C ARG A 39 4.52 9.55 0.52
N LEU A 40 3.20 9.46 0.42
CA LEU A 40 2.39 9.90 -0.72
C LEU A 40 2.03 11.40 -0.63
N ALA A 41 3.06 12.25 -0.58
CA ALA A 41 2.89 13.70 -0.38
C ALA A 41 2.18 14.40 -1.55
N GLN A 42 2.39 13.94 -2.79
CA GLN A 42 1.75 14.54 -3.96
C GLN A 42 0.32 14.05 -4.07
N ARG A 43 -0.60 14.96 -4.43
CA ARG A 43 -2.03 14.64 -4.60
C ARG A 43 -2.64 15.35 -5.79
N LYS A 44 -3.68 14.74 -6.35
CA LYS A 44 -4.56 15.36 -7.33
C LYS A 44 -5.98 14.82 -7.18
N THR A 45 -6.95 15.72 -7.20
CA THR A 45 -8.38 15.39 -7.17
C THR A 45 -8.96 15.51 -8.57
N TYR A 46 -9.86 14.59 -8.91
CA TYR A 46 -10.54 14.50 -10.19
C TYR A 46 -12.06 14.44 -9.97
N PRO A 47 -12.87 14.86 -10.95
CA PRO A 47 -14.30 14.58 -10.93
C PRO A 47 -14.57 13.06 -11.08
N ALA A 48 -15.71 12.57 -10.61
CA ALA A 48 -16.10 11.15 -10.78
C ALA A 48 -16.11 10.67 -12.23
N SER A 49 -16.34 11.56 -13.21
CA SER A 49 -16.25 11.21 -14.63
C SER A 49 -14.87 10.70 -15.06
N ALA A 50 -13.82 10.97 -14.27
CA ALA A 50 -12.48 10.46 -14.52
C ALA A 50 -12.26 9.01 -14.06
N LEU A 51 -13.26 8.33 -13.47
CA LEU A 51 -13.10 6.97 -12.94
C LEU A 51 -12.56 5.99 -13.98
N GLY A 52 -13.09 6.03 -15.20
CA GLY A 52 -12.59 5.21 -16.32
C GLY A 52 -11.12 5.47 -16.63
N ARG A 53 -10.69 6.74 -16.60
CA ARG A 53 -9.27 7.12 -16.81
C ARG A 53 -8.36 6.64 -15.67
N ILE A 54 -8.83 6.71 -14.42
CA ILE A 54 -8.09 6.18 -13.27
C ILE A 54 -7.96 4.66 -13.40
N GLY A 55 -9.02 3.96 -13.81
CA GLY A 55 -8.98 2.53 -14.11
C GLY A 55 -7.96 2.16 -15.20
N GLN A 56 -7.93 2.90 -16.31
CA GLN A 56 -6.92 2.71 -17.35
C GLN A 56 -5.50 2.96 -16.83
N THR A 57 -5.31 4.00 -16.02
CA THR A 57 -4.01 4.31 -15.39
C THR A 57 -3.57 3.20 -14.43
N LEU A 58 -4.51 2.62 -13.68
CA LEU A 58 -4.26 1.47 -12.82
C LEU A 58 -3.80 0.28 -13.66
N GLN A 59 -4.51 -0.07 -14.73
CA GLN A 59 -4.11 -1.18 -15.61
C GLN A 59 -2.71 -0.98 -16.20
N GLN A 60 -2.37 0.23 -16.63
CA GLN A 60 -1.02 0.55 -17.09
C GLN A 60 0.04 0.39 -15.98
N LYS A 61 -0.29 0.75 -14.74
CA LYS A 61 0.60 0.58 -13.57
C LYS A 61 0.80 -0.89 -13.21
N LEU A 62 -0.26 -1.69 -13.23
CA LEU A 62 -0.17 -3.14 -12.98
C LEU A 62 0.72 -3.80 -14.03
N ARG A 63 0.54 -3.47 -15.31
CA ARG A 63 1.42 -3.96 -16.41
C ARG A 63 2.88 -3.54 -16.25
N LYS A 64 3.12 -2.37 -15.63
CA LYS A 64 4.48 -1.90 -15.31
C LYS A 64 5.12 -2.65 -14.14
N GLY A 65 4.35 -3.43 -13.37
CA GLY A 65 4.83 -4.15 -12.19
C GLY A 65 4.52 -3.47 -10.85
N TYR A 66 3.54 -2.56 -10.81
CA TYR A 66 2.98 -2.14 -9.53
C TYR A 66 2.17 -3.29 -8.91
N VAL A 67 2.35 -3.53 -7.62
CA VAL A 67 1.60 -4.53 -6.84
C VAL A 67 0.66 -3.85 -5.85
N LEU A 68 -0.52 -4.43 -5.61
CA LEU A 68 -1.46 -3.92 -4.60
C LEU A 68 -0.92 -4.24 -3.20
N LEU A 69 -0.82 -3.21 -2.34
CA LEU A 69 -0.49 -3.38 -0.92
C LEU A 69 -1.74 -3.53 -0.04
N GLY A 70 -2.89 -3.03 -0.51
CA GLY A 70 -4.16 -3.08 0.21
C GLY A 70 -4.75 -1.69 0.42
N GLU A 71 -5.73 -1.62 1.31
CA GLU A 71 -6.46 -0.40 1.65
C GLU A 71 -5.91 0.20 2.95
N HIS A 72 -5.35 1.41 2.86
CA HIS A 72 -4.74 2.11 3.99
C HIS A 72 -5.28 3.52 4.12
N ARG A 73 -5.36 4.03 5.36
CA ARG A 73 -5.62 5.45 5.59
C ARG A 73 -4.33 6.24 5.43
N LEU A 74 -4.44 7.45 4.90
CA LEU A 74 -3.33 8.38 4.78
C LEU A 74 -3.63 9.61 5.64
N ASP A 75 -2.63 10.14 6.32
CA ASP A 75 -2.71 11.45 6.95
C ASP A 75 -2.71 12.58 5.90
N ASP A 76 -2.87 13.82 6.34
CA ASP A 76 -2.86 14.98 5.44
C ASP A 76 -1.51 15.13 4.71
N GLN A 77 -0.42 14.70 5.35
CA GLN A 77 0.94 14.71 4.80
C GLN A 77 1.23 13.53 3.84
N GLY A 78 0.30 12.58 3.73
CA GLY A 78 0.39 11.41 2.86
C GLY A 78 1.18 10.25 3.45
N ARG A 79 1.41 10.21 4.76
CA ARG A 79 1.98 9.06 5.44
C ARG A 79 0.90 8.00 5.65
N LEU A 80 1.29 6.73 5.54
CA LEU A 80 0.40 5.63 5.89
C LEU A 80 0.12 5.71 7.39
N LEU A 81 -1.15 5.85 7.73
CA LEU A 81 -1.61 5.53 9.05
C LEU A 81 -1.65 4.01 9.10
N GLU A 82 -0.95 3.43 10.08
CA GLU A 82 -1.03 1.99 10.30
C GLU A 82 -2.51 1.58 10.33
N PRO A 83 -2.86 0.40 9.80
CA PRO A 83 -4.16 -0.16 10.15
C PRO A 83 -4.23 -0.07 11.67
N VAL A 84 -5.31 0.50 12.20
CA VAL A 84 -5.63 0.30 13.61
C VAL A 84 -5.79 -1.21 13.70
N LEU A 85 -4.71 -1.91 14.04
CA LEU A 85 -4.78 -3.21 14.69
C LEU A 85 -5.77 -2.92 15.80
N ALA A 86 -6.98 -3.47 15.67
CA ALA A 86 -7.95 -3.39 16.73
C ALA A 86 -7.17 -3.77 17.98
N SER A 87 -6.91 -2.78 18.84
CA SER A 87 -6.05 -2.97 19.99
C SER A 87 -6.71 -4.06 20.78
N THR A 88 -6.15 -5.27 20.72
CA THR A 88 -6.47 -6.29 21.70
C THR A 88 -6.15 -5.62 23.04
N PRO A 89 -7.13 -5.41 23.93
CA PRO A 89 -6.85 -4.72 25.18
C PRO A 89 -5.85 -5.55 26.00
N GLY A 90 -4.63 -5.03 26.07
CA GLY A 90 -3.61 -5.23 27.11
C GLY A 90 -3.34 -6.65 27.63
N ILE A 91 -2.21 -7.23 27.23
CA ILE A 91 -1.34 -7.88 28.22
C ILE A 91 -0.08 -7.01 28.32
N PRO A 92 0.17 -6.35 29.46
CA PRO A 92 1.39 -5.58 29.64
C PRO A 92 2.56 -6.53 29.85
N GLY A 93 3.51 -6.52 28.91
CA GLY A 93 4.83 -7.12 29.12
C GLY A 93 5.14 -8.26 28.17
N VAL A 94 5.41 -7.96 26.91
CA VAL A 94 6.40 -8.74 26.14
C VAL A 94 7.19 -7.75 25.30
N ASP A 95 8.39 -7.43 25.77
CA ASP A 95 9.47 -6.94 24.91
C ASP A 95 9.81 -8.08 23.94
N VAL A 96 9.41 -7.94 22.68
CA VAL A 96 9.87 -8.81 21.60
C VAL A 96 10.69 -7.96 20.65
N SER A 97 11.94 -7.75 21.05
CA SER A 97 13.04 -7.52 20.12
C SER A 97 13.11 -8.73 19.15
N PRO A 98 12.99 -8.57 17.82
CA PRO A 98 13.15 -9.70 16.92
C PRO A 98 14.65 -9.90 16.66
N ALA A 99 15.31 -10.73 17.47
CA ALA A 99 16.53 -11.40 17.02
C ALA A 99 16.07 -12.53 16.09
N ILE A 100 15.95 -12.22 14.79
CA ILE A 100 15.75 -13.24 13.77
C ILE A 100 17.09 -13.95 13.63
N ASP A 101 17.19 -15.14 14.22
CA ASP A 101 18.28 -16.08 13.97
C ASP A 101 18.00 -16.79 12.64
N LEU A 102 18.85 -16.56 11.64
CA LEU A 102 18.73 -17.09 10.27
C LEU A 102 19.55 -18.38 10.05
N SER A 103 19.76 -19.19 11.09
CA SER A 103 20.66 -20.35 11.00
C SER A 103 20.04 -21.61 10.39
N GLU A 104 18.73 -21.64 10.09
CA GLU A 104 18.06 -22.91 9.77
C GLU A 104 17.02 -22.79 8.64
N VAL A 105 17.42 -22.30 7.47
CA VAL A 105 16.74 -22.67 6.22
C VAL A 105 17.45 -23.89 5.67
N GLU A 106 17.03 -25.06 6.16
CA GLU A 106 17.35 -26.34 5.58
C GLU A 106 16.57 -26.49 4.26
N THR A 107 17.32 -26.73 3.19
CA THR A 107 16.86 -26.97 1.83
C THR A 107 15.97 -28.20 1.73
N GLY A 108 14.80 -28.05 1.12
CA GLY A 108 14.09 -29.15 0.48
C GLY A 108 12.59 -29.17 0.77
N ILE A 109 11.79 -28.91 -0.27
CA ILE A 109 10.81 -29.85 -0.80
C ILE A 109 10.24 -29.20 -2.06
N ALA A 110 10.41 -29.89 -3.18
CA ALA A 110 9.75 -29.62 -4.45
C ALA A 110 8.24 -29.84 -4.29
N ASP A 111 7.42 -29.02 -4.93
CA ASP A 111 6.06 -29.43 -5.25
C ASP A 111 5.65 -28.91 -6.63
N ASP A 112 5.08 -29.86 -7.36
CA ASP A 112 4.84 -29.98 -8.78
C ASP A 112 3.54 -29.23 -9.16
N TRP A 113 3.55 -28.42 -10.22
CA TRP A 113 2.31 -27.85 -10.76
C TRP A 113 2.20 -28.22 -12.25
N PHE A 114 1.34 -29.21 -12.51
CA PHE A 114 0.82 -29.61 -13.82
C PHE A 114 0.10 -28.46 -14.55
#